data_AF-A0A832IQB1-F1
#
_entry.id   AF-A0A832IQB1-F1
#
_cell.length_a   1.000
_cell.length_b   1.000
_cell.length_c   1.000
_cell.angle_alpha   90.00
_cell.angle_beta   90.00
_cell.angle_gamma   90.00
#
_symmetry.space_group_name_H-M   'P 1'
#
loop_
_entity.id
_entity.type
_entity.pdbx_description
1 polymer ?
#
loop_
_entity_poly.entity_id
_entity_poly.type
_entity_poly.pdbx_seq_one_letter_code
_entity_poly.pdbx_strand_id
1 'polypeptide(L)'
;MASVLDSFVQRIEEACGKGGDFIAIIKHDRAGEFLEKALRAGEVLYSAPGIMARIRVRGKEVSVLRTGRVLVKGASNLKEVRAILEEIAGR
;
A
#
# COMPACT_ATOMS: atom_id res chain seq x y z
N MET A 1 -20.01 3.83 6.87
CA MET A 1 -19.70 2.72 5.95
C MET A 1 -18.23 2.41 6.12
N ALA A 2 -17.88 1.21 6.61
CA ALA A 2 -16.48 0.79 6.63
C ALA A 2 -16.04 0.63 5.18
N SER A 3 -15.06 1.41 4.73
CA SER A 3 -14.53 1.24 3.37
C SER A 3 -13.84 -0.11 3.26
N VAL A 4 -13.75 -0.69 2.06
CA VAL A 4 -13.04 -1.96 1.80
C VAL A 4 -11.63 -1.91 2.40
N LEU A 5 -11.01 -0.72 2.41
CA LEU A 5 -9.73 -0.45 3.05
C LEU A 5 -9.66 -0.87 4.53
N ASP A 6 -10.71 -0.65 5.32
CA ASP A 6 -10.74 -0.95 6.76
C ASP A 6 -10.70 -2.47 7.03
N SER A 7 -11.10 -3.27 6.04
CA SER A 7 -10.93 -4.72 6.09
C SER A 7 -9.48 -5.14 5.91
N PHE A 8 -8.64 -4.33 5.26
CA PHE A 8 -7.23 -4.62 5.00
C PHE A 8 -6.26 -3.91 5.93
N VAL A 9 -6.45 -2.63 6.21
CA VAL A 9 -5.47 -1.79 6.92
C VAL A 9 -5.73 -1.85 8.42
N GLN A 10 -4.70 -2.21 9.18
CA GLN A 10 -4.70 -2.14 10.64
C GLN A 10 -4.41 -0.72 11.13
N ARG A 11 -3.39 -0.06 10.54
CA ARG A 11 -3.02 1.33 10.85
C ARG A 11 -2.15 1.94 9.76
N ILE A 12 -2.04 3.27 9.77
CA ILE A 12 -1.14 4.04 8.91
C ILE A 12 -0.29 4.94 9.82
N GLU A 13 1.02 4.90 9.61
CA GLU A 13 2.02 5.64 10.37
C GLU A 13 2.76 6.58 9.41
N GLU A 14 2.99 7.83 9.81
CA GLU A 14 3.85 8.74 9.06
C GLU A 14 5.31 8.41 9.39
N ALA A 15 6.16 8.27 8.38
CA ALA A 15 7.57 8.01 8.59
C ALA A 15 8.32 9.33 8.84
N CYS A 16 9.17 9.36 9.88
CA CYS A 16 10.06 10.48 10.17
C CYS A 16 11.13 10.62 9.07
N GLY A 17 10.78 11.25 7.95
CA GLY A 17 11.65 11.52 6.82
C GLY A 17 11.28 12.83 6.14
N LYS A 18 12.24 13.46 5.46
CA LYS A 18 11.99 14.66 4.64
C LYS A 18 11.23 14.25 3.39
N GLY A 19 9.91 14.10 3.50
CA GLY A 19 9.05 13.97 2.33
C GLY A 19 7.93 12.94 2.45
N GLY A 20 6.98 13.14 3.37
CA GLY A 20 5.64 12.59 3.21
C GLY A 20 5.55 11.09 2.94
N ASP A 21 6.48 10.32 3.49
CA ASP A 21 6.49 8.87 3.37
C ASP A 21 5.55 8.30 4.45
N PHE A 22 4.74 7.32 4.07
CA PHE A 22 3.80 6.67 4.97
C PHE A 22 4.00 5.17 4.96
N ILE A 23 3.85 4.57 6.14
CA ILE A 23 3.87 3.13 6.33
C ILE A 23 2.45 2.71 6.69
N ALA A 24 1.81 1.93 5.83
CA ALA A 24 0.57 1.25 6.17
C ALA A 24 0.85 -0.19 6.60
N ILE A 25 0.19 -0.61 7.67
CA ILE A 25 0.25 -1.98 8.19
C ILE A 25 -1.04 -2.67 7.79
N ILE A 26 -0.93 -3.68 6.93
CA ILE A 26 -2.03 -4.55 6.51
C ILE A 26 -2.22 -5.66 7.55
N LYS A 27 -3.47 -6.02 7.83
CA LYS A 27 -3.82 -7.16 8.67
C LYS A 27 -3.17 -8.43 8.12
N HIS A 28 -2.59 -9.23 9.02
CA HIS A 28 -1.71 -10.34 8.65
C HIS A 28 -2.39 -11.36 7.73
N ASP A 29 -3.66 -11.68 8.01
CA ASP A 29 -4.52 -12.58 7.23
C ASP A 29 -4.86 -12.04 5.82
N ARG A 30 -4.74 -10.72 5.62
CA ARG A 30 -5.07 -10.04 4.36
C ARG A 30 -3.83 -9.64 3.55
N ALA A 31 -2.63 -9.76 4.12
CA ALA A 31 -1.38 -9.30 3.50
C ALA A 31 -1.09 -10.00 2.16
N GLY A 32 -1.39 -11.29 2.06
CA GLY A 32 -1.22 -12.06 0.83
C GLY A 32 -2.13 -11.57 -0.30
N GLU A 33 -3.42 -11.44 -0.01
CA GLU A 33 -4.42 -10.92 -0.96
C GLU A 33 -4.09 -9.48 -1.39
N PHE A 34 -3.65 -8.65 -0.45
CA PHE A 34 -3.29 -7.26 -0.74
C PHE A 34 -2.08 -7.17 -1.69
N LEU A 35 -1.09 -8.05 -1.53
CA LEU A 35 0.06 -8.15 -2.44
C LEU A 35 -0.37 -8.57 -3.85
N GLU A 36 -1.26 -9.54 -3.98
CA GLU A 36 -1.79 -9.96 -5.29
C GLU A 36 -2.60 -8.85 -5.97
N LYS A 37 -3.39 -8.10 -5.21
CA LYS A 37 -4.11 -6.95 -5.73
C LYS A 37 -3.18 -5.82 -6.15
N ALA A 38 -2.12 -5.56 -5.38
CA ALA A 38 -1.10 -4.56 -5.71
C ALA A 38 -0.47 -4.80 -7.09
N LEU A 39 -0.14 -6.06 -7.40
CA LEU A 39 0.40 -6.45 -8.72
C LEU A 39 -0.55 -6.15 -9.90
N ARG A 40 -1.84 -5.92 -9.64
CA ARG A 40 -2.87 -5.61 -10.65
C ARG A 40 -3.32 -4.15 -10.65
N ALA A 41 -2.94 -3.38 -9.63
CA ALA A 41 -3.47 -2.04 -9.39
C ALA A 41 -2.72 -0.92 -10.12
N GLY A 42 -1.50 -1.17 -10.62
CA GLY A 42 -0.69 -0.14 -11.25
C GLY A 42 0.47 -0.69 -12.08
N GLU A 43 1.40 0.19 -12.44
CA GLU A 43 2.62 -0.16 -13.18
C GLU A 43 3.58 -0.93 -12.23
N VAL A 44 3.92 -2.17 -12.57
CA VAL A 44 4.87 -2.95 -11.78
C VAL A 44 6.30 -2.50 -12.10
N LEU A 45 6.97 -1.90 -11.12
CA LEU A 45 8.37 -1.46 -11.24
C LEU A 45 9.35 -2.60 -10.91
N TYR A 46 9.00 -3.42 -9.93
CA TYR A 46 9.77 -4.56 -9.49
C TYR A 46 8.86 -5.56 -8.78
N SER A 47 9.12 -6.86 -8.93
CA SER A 47 8.43 -7.88 -8.13
C SER A 47 9.38 -9.02 -7.78
N ALA A 48 9.25 -9.51 -6.56
CA ALA A 48 9.84 -10.76 -6.09
C ALA A 48 8.66 -11.69 -5.72
N PRO A 49 8.37 -12.73 -6.54
CA PRO A 49 7.17 -13.55 -6.38
C PRO A 49 6.99 -14.07 -4.95
N GLY A 50 5.82 -13.82 -4.37
CA GLY A 50 5.48 -14.25 -3.00
C GLY A 50 6.15 -13.45 -1.87
N ILE A 51 7.10 -12.56 -2.17
CA ILE A 51 7.89 -11.81 -1.17
C ILE A 51 7.47 -10.34 -1.15
N MET A 52 7.52 -9.66 -2.29
CA MET A 52 7.17 -8.24 -2.38
C MET A 52 6.84 -7.80 -3.80
N ALA A 53 6.14 -6.67 -3.90
CA ALA A 53 5.94 -5.94 -5.14
C ALA A 53 6.25 -4.46 -4.90
N ARG A 54 6.84 -3.82 -5.90
CA ARG A 54 6.96 -2.37 -5.98
C ARG A 54 6.22 -1.92 -7.23
N ILE A 55 5.22 -1.08 -7.03
CA ILE A 55 4.33 -0.60 -8.07
C ILE A 55 4.29 0.92 -8.07
N ARG A 56 3.87 1.50 -9.19
CA ARG A 56 3.52 2.92 -9.29
C ARG A 56 2.01 3.07 -9.42
N VAL A 57 1.42 3.81 -8.49
CA VAL A 57 -0.02 4.12 -8.43
C VAL A 57 -0.15 5.63 -8.24
N ARG A 58 -0.94 6.30 -9.10
CA ARG A 58 -1.09 7.77 -9.08
C ARG A 58 0.24 8.55 -9.06
N GLY A 59 1.25 8.04 -9.77
CA GLY A 59 2.58 8.65 -9.82
C GLY A 59 3.41 8.47 -8.53
N LYS A 60 2.93 7.73 -7.53
CA LYS A 60 3.65 7.43 -6.28
C LYS A 60 4.20 6.01 -6.29
N GLU A 61 5.38 5.83 -5.71
CA GLU A 61 5.97 4.50 -5.51
C GLU A 61 5.37 3.84 -4.27
N VAL A 62 4.82 2.64 -4.44
CA VAL A 62 4.26 1.82 -3.37
C VAL A 62 5.00 0.50 -3.32
N SER A 63 5.62 0.20 -2.18
CA SER A 63 6.24 -1.10 -1.92
C SER A 63 5.36 -1.90 -0.97
N VAL A 64 4.91 -3.08 -1.40
CA VAL A 64 4.08 -4.01 -0.62
C VAL A 64 4.89 -5.24 -0.31
N LEU A 65 5.04 -5.57 0.96
CA LEU A 65 5.72 -6.79 1.42
C LEU A 65 4.68 -7.83 1.86
N ARG A 66 4.99 -9.11 1.68
CA ARG A 66 4.16 -10.23 2.13
C ARG A 66 3.89 -10.22 3.64
N THR A 67 4.75 -9.55 4.41
CA THR A 67 4.59 -9.37 5.87
C THR A 67 3.48 -8.39 6.25
N GLY A 68 2.87 -7.71 5.26
CA GLY A 68 1.81 -6.72 5.48
C GLY A 68 2.33 -5.30 5.64
N ARG A 69 3.64 -5.06 5.60
CA ARG A 69 4.16 -3.68 5.54
C ARG A 69 4.02 -3.12 4.13
N VAL A 70 3.44 -1.94 4.03
CA VAL A 70 3.30 -1.16 2.80
C VAL A 70 3.97 0.19 3.00
N LEU A 71 4.92 0.54 2.13
CA LEU A 71 5.56 1.85 2.10
C LEU A 71 5.02 2.63 0.92
N VAL A 72 4.46 3.80 1.19
CA VAL A 72 4.02 4.78 0.18
C VAL A 72 4.98 5.95 0.21
N LYS A 73 5.71 6.18 -0.88
CA LYS A 73 6.69 7.25 -0.94
C LYS A 73 6.15 8.53 -1.56
N GLY A 74 6.52 9.66 -0.96
CA GLY A 74 6.27 11.00 -1.49
C GLY A 74 4.78 11.38 -1.54
N ALA A 75 3.95 10.86 -0.63
CA ALA A 75 2.56 11.29 -0.49
C ALA A 75 2.48 12.58 0.33
N SER A 76 1.63 13.53 -0.06
CA SER A 76 1.54 14.82 0.61
C SER A 76 0.76 14.77 1.92
N ASN A 77 -0.12 13.78 2.10
CA ASN A 77 -0.95 13.64 3.31
C ASN A 77 -1.60 12.26 3.40
N LEU A 78 -2.19 11.97 4.58
CA LEU A 78 -2.91 10.73 4.86
C LEU A 78 -4.09 10.46 3.91
N LYS A 79 -4.75 11.50 3.40
CA LYS A 79 -5.90 11.35 2.48
C LYS A 79 -5.45 10.77 1.13
N GLU A 80 -4.31 11.24 0.62
CA GLU A 80 -3.70 10.69 -0.60
C GLU A 80 -3.28 9.22 -0.41
N VAL A 81 -2.66 8.91 0.73
CA VAL A 81 -2.28 7.54 1.09
C VAL A 81 -3.49 6.62 1.12
N ARG A 82 -4.57 7.03 1.78
CA ARG A 82 -5.82 6.25 1.83
C ARG A 82 -6.37 5.98 0.43
N ALA A 83 -6.39 6.99 -0.44
CA ALA A 83 -6.89 6.84 -1.81
C ALA A 83 -6.04 5.86 -2.64
N ILE A 84 -4.70 5.86 -2.46
CA ILE A 84 -3.80 4.89 -3.10
C ILE A 84 -4.08 3.48 -2.59
N LEU A 85 -4.20 3.29 -1.28
CA LEU A 85 -4.45 1.98 -0.68
C LEU A 85 -5.85 1.45 -1.02
N GLU A 86 -6.87 2.31 -1.16
CA GLU A 86 -8.22 1.94 -1.60
C GLU A 86 -8.23 1.45 -3.05
N GLU A 87 -7.47 2.10 -3.92
CA GLU A 87 -7.29 1.68 -5.32
C GLU A 87 -6.67 0.29 -5.39
N ILE A 88 -5.67 0.02 -4.54
CA ILE A 88 -5.05 -1.31 -4.41
C ILE A 88 -6.03 -2.32 -3.80
N ALA A 89 -6.77 -1.96 -2.75
CA ALA A 89 -7.74 -2.86 -2.12
C ALA A 89 -8.87 -3.26 -3.09
N GLY A 90 -9.07 -2.50 -4.17
CA GLY A 90 -9.92 -2.84 -5.30
C GLY A 90 -11.28 -2.13 -5.30
N ARG A 91 -11.35 -0.91 -4.72
CA ARG A 91 -12.56 -0.08 -4.56
C ARG A 91 -13.77 -0.79 -3.95
#